data_AF-A0A0K9Q5W7-F1
#
_entry.id   AF-A0A0K9Q5W7-F1
#
_cell.length_a   1.000
_cell.length_b   1.000
_cell.length_c   1.000
_cell.angle_alpha   90.00
_cell.angle_beta   90.00
_cell.angle_gamma   90.00
#
_symmetry.space_group_name_H-M   'P 1'
#
loop_
_entity.id
_entity.type
_entity.pdbx_description
1 polymer ?
#
loop_
_entity_poly.entity_id
_entity_poly.type
_entity_poly.pdbx_seq_one_letter_code
_entity_poly.pdbx_strand_id
1 'polypeptide(L)'
;MAKITNLPIIDMSSPDRESNAKSIRQACVDCGFFYIINHGIDDGLKSRVFDQSNKFFALPDHEKMRVKVNNYYKGYTPIFSENLDPSVESKGFIP
;
A
#
# COMPACT_ATOMS: atom_id res chain seq x y z
N MET A 1 0.71 28.54 0.85
CA MET A 1 1.44 27.66 -0.09
C MET A 1 2.01 26.50 0.71
N ALA A 2 1.73 25.25 0.30
CA ALA A 2 2.29 24.08 0.98
C ALA A 2 3.81 24.05 0.78
N LYS A 3 4.57 23.87 1.86
CA LYS A 3 6.02 23.69 1.81
C LYS A 3 6.30 22.41 1.03
N ILE A 4 7.10 22.47 -0.03
CA ILE A 4 7.59 21.25 -0.70
C ILE A 4 8.52 20.56 0.30
N THR A 5 8.02 19.54 0.98
CA THR A 5 8.83 18.65 1.81
C THR A 5 9.55 17.68 0.90
N ASN A 6 10.87 17.83 0.79
CA ASN A 6 11.69 16.81 0.16
C ASN A 6 11.60 15.56 1.04
N LEU A 7 10.97 14.49 0.54
CA LEU A 7 10.78 13.27 1.33
C LEU A 7 12.14 12.58 1.56
N PRO A 8 12.46 12.18 2.80
CA PRO A 8 13.70 11.46 3.08
C PRO A 8 13.80 10.17 2.25
N ILE A 9 14.97 9.91 1.68
CA ILE A 9 15.31 8.64 1.05
C ILE A 9 16.27 7.92 2.00
N ILE A 10 15.88 6.74 2.47
CA ILE A 10 16.65 5.92 3.41
C ILE A 10 17.27 4.76 2.64
N ASP A 11 18.59 4.69 2.64
CA ASP A 11 19.35 3.59 2.02
C ASP A 11 19.58 2.46 3.04
N MET A 12 19.06 1.27 2.73
CA MET A 12 19.18 0.07 3.56
C MET A 12 20.37 -0.82 3.17
N SER A 13 21.27 -0.35 2.29
CA SER A 13 22.49 -1.06 1.90
C SER A 13 23.47 -1.27 3.06
N SER A 14 23.44 -0.38 4.07
CA SER A 14 24.25 -0.50 5.28
C SER A 14 23.76 -1.66 6.17
N PRO A 15 24.66 -2.54 6.65
CA PRO A 15 24.31 -3.57 7.62
C PRO A 15 24.07 -3.01 9.04
N ASP A 16 24.36 -1.73 9.29
CA ASP A 16 24.11 -1.08 10.59
C ASP A 16 22.61 -0.83 10.80
N ARG A 17 21.98 -1.81 11.46
CA ARG A 17 20.56 -1.79 11.78
C ARG A 17 20.17 -0.66 12.73
N GLU A 18 21.06 -0.22 13.62
CA GLU A 18 20.74 0.86 14.57
C GLU A 18 20.68 2.21 13.87
N SER A 19 21.63 2.49 12.99
CA SER A 19 21.63 3.70 12.17
C SER A 19 20.40 3.75 11.26
N ASN A 20 20.08 2.65 10.58
CA ASN A 20 18.89 2.56 9.73
C ASN A 20 17.59 2.80 10.53
N ALA A 21 17.47 2.19 11.71
CA ALA A 21 16.32 2.40 12.58
C ALA A 21 16.19 3.86 13.07
N LYS A 22 17.31 4.52 13.38
CA LYS A 22 17.33 5.95 13.76
C LYS A 22 16.86 6.83 12.60
N SER A 23 17.32 6.58 11.38
CA SER A 23 16.88 7.30 10.18
C SER A 23 15.39 7.13 9.90
N ILE A 24 14.86 5.90 10.00
CA ILE A 24 13.42 5.62 9.85
C ILE A 24 12.62 6.37 10.91
N ARG A 25 13.05 6.29 12.18
CA ARG A 25 12.38 7.00 13.28
C ARG A 25 12.35 8.50 13.03
N GLN A 26 13.47 9.08 12.59
CA GLN A 26 13.56 10.51 12.35
C GLN A 26 12.60 10.94 11.23
N ALA A 27 12.56 10.19 10.12
CA ALA A 27 11.63 10.47 9.02
C ALA A 27 10.15 10.36 9.44
N CYS A 28 9.81 9.38 10.28
CA CYS A 28 8.46 9.26 10.86
C CYS A 28 8.08 10.48 11.73
N VAL A 29 9.01 10.98 12.55
CA VAL A 29 8.74 12.10 13.47
C VAL A 29 8.67 13.44 12.73
N ASP A 30 9.53 13.64 11.73
CA ASP A 30 9.64 14.93 11.04
C ASP A 30 8.64 15.09 9.89
N CYS A 31 8.47 14.05 9.07
CA CYS A 31 7.69 14.10 7.83
C CYS A 31 6.46 13.18 7.85
N GLY A 32 6.51 12.09 8.61
CA GLY A 32 5.50 11.02 8.57
C GLY A 32 5.56 10.12 7.32
N PHE A 33 6.44 10.44 6.36
CA PHE A 33 6.62 9.73 5.09
C PHE A 33 8.09 9.72 4.67
N PHE A 34 8.50 8.68 3.93
CA PHE A 34 9.85 8.51 3.38
C PHE A 34 9.86 7.45 2.28
N TYR A 35 10.93 7.41 1.49
CA TYR A 35 11.25 6.31 0.58
C TYR A 35 12.35 5.44 1.17
N ILE A 36 12.31 4.14 0.84
CA ILE A 36 13.40 3.21 1.14
C ILE A 36 13.98 2.71 -0.18
N ILE A 37 15.30 2.67 -0.28
CA ILE A 37 16.05 2.03 -1.37
C ILE A 37 16.96 0.92 -0.83
N ASN A 38 17.38 0.00 -1.71
CA ASN A 38 18.27 -1.12 -1.38
C ASN A 38 17.79 -1.99 -0.19
N HIS A 39 16.47 -2.13 -0.02
CA HIS A 39 15.84 -2.94 1.02
C HIS A 39 15.98 -4.46 0.83
N GLY A 40 16.64 -4.91 -0.24
CA GLY A 40 16.90 -6.32 -0.52
C GLY A 40 15.70 -7.12 -1.07
N ILE A 41 14.62 -6.46 -1.49
CA ILE A 41 13.54 -7.15 -2.23
C ILE A 41 13.97 -7.22 -3.69
N ASP A 42 13.93 -8.43 -4.25
CA ASP A 42 14.24 -8.69 -5.65
C ASP A 42 13.33 -7.88 -6.59
N ASP A 43 13.92 -7.21 -7.57
CA ASP A 43 13.18 -6.43 -8.57
C ASP A 43 12.33 -7.32 -9.47
N GLY A 44 12.76 -8.56 -9.71
CA GLY A 44 11.97 -9.56 -10.44
C GLY A 44 10.69 -9.94 -9.68
N LEU A 45 10.78 -10.13 -8.36
CA LEU A 45 9.63 -10.38 -7.49
C LEU A 45 8.65 -9.20 -7.53
N LYS A 46 9.15 -7.97 -7.41
CA LYS A 46 8.33 -6.75 -7.52
C LYS A 46 7.55 -6.73 -8.84
N SER A 47 8.23 -6.92 -9.97
CA SER A 47 7.57 -6.97 -11.29
C SER A 47 6.49 -8.06 -11.36
N ARG A 48 6.79 -9.29 -10.91
CA ARG A 48 5.81 -10.38 -10.93
C ARG A 48 4.58 -10.09 -10.06
N VAL A 49 4.75 -9.45 -8.90
CA VAL A 49 3.62 -9.06 -8.03
C VAL A 49 2.71 -8.05 -8.73
N PHE A 50 3.27 -7.02 -9.36
CA PHE A 50 2.48 -6.05 -10.13
C PHE A 50 1.77 -6.70 -11.33
N ASP A 51 2.44 -7.62 -12.04
CA ASP A 51 1.83 -8.35 -13.15
C ASP A 51 0.63 -9.19 -12.70
N GLN A 52 0.74 -9.90 -11.57
CA GLN A 52 -0.37 -10.68 -11.03
C GLN A 52 -1.51 -9.79 -10.53
N SER A 53 -1.20 -8.65 -9.91
CA SER A 53 -2.20 -7.64 -9.52
C SER A 53 -2.98 -7.16 -10.74
N ASN A 54 -2.29 -6.76 -11.81
CA ASN A 54 -2.90 -6.31 -13.06
C ASN A 54 -3.82 -7.39 -13.66
N LYS A 55 -3.36 -8.64 -13.71
CA LYS A 55 -4.16 -9.78 -14.21
C LYS A 55 -5.42 -9.99 -13.39
N PHE A 56 -5.34 -9.92 -12.07
CA PHE A 56 -6.50 -10.09 -11.18
C PHE A 56 -7.52 -8.97 -11.39
N PHE A 57 -7.09 -7.71 -11.41
CA PHE A 57 -8.02 -6.58 -11.55
C PHE A 57 -8.62 -6.44 -12.96
N ALA A 58 -7.97 -7.03 -13.98
CA ALA A 58 -8.52 -7.15 -15.33
C ALA A 58 -9.61 -8.23 -15.48
N LEU A 59 -9.81 -9.09 -14.47
CA LEU A 59 -10.91 -10.06 -14.49
C LEU A 59 -12.27 -9.35 -14.42
N PRO A 60 -13.34 -9.96 -14.98
CA PRO A 60 -14.70 -9.50 -14.78
C PRO A 60 -15.07 -9.38 -13.30
N ASP A 61 -15.97 -8.44 -12.97
CA ASP A 61 -16.33 -8.16 -11.58
C ASP A 61 -16.86 -9.38 -10.84
N HIS A 62 -17.71 -10.19 -11.47
CA HIS A 62 -18.25 -11.40 -10.85
C HIS A 62 -17.15 -12.39 -10.43
N GLU A 63 -16.04 -12.50 -11.17
CA GLU A 63 -14.93 -13.38 -10.81
C GLU A 63 -14.13 -12.82 -9.62
N LYS A 64 -13.87 -11.50 -9.60
CA LYS A 64 -13.22 -10.84 -8.44
C LYS A 64 -14.08 -10.96 -7.18
N MET A 65 -15.41 -10.87 -7.32
CA MET A 65 -16.37 -11.00 -6.22
C MET A 65 -16.41 -12.39 -5.57
N ARG A 66 -15.93 -13.44 -6.25
CA ARG A 66 -15.84 -14.81 -5.67
C ARG A 66 -14.91 -14.88 -4.46
N VAL A 67 -13.96 -13.96 -4.39
CA VAL A 67 -13.00 -13.84 -3.28
C VAL A 67 -13.24 -12.56 -2.48
N LYS A 68 -14.51 -12.10 -2.36
CA LYS A 68 -14.87 -10.93 -1.54
C LYS A 68 -14.26 -11.02 -0.14
N VAL A 69 -13.82 -9.87 0.38
CA VAL A 69 -13.25 -9.74 1.72
C VAL A 69 -14.11 -10.43 2.78
N ASN A 70 -13.48 -11.25 3.61
CA ASN A 70 -14.13 -11.99 4.69
C ASN A 70 -13.95 -11.30 6.06
N ASN A 71 -14.49 -11.90 7.12
CA ASN A 71 -14.38 -11.39 8.49
C ASN A 71 -12.94 -11.33 9.05
N TYR A 72 -11.95 -11.82 8.31
CA TYR A 72 -10.53 -11.73 8.62
C TYR A 72 -9.80 -10.68 7.77
N TYR A 73 -10.53 -9.80 7.08
CA TYR A 73 -10.00 -8.76 6.17
C TYR A 73 -9.13 -9.32 5.04
N LYS A 74 -9.41 -10.55 4.59
CA LYS A 74 -8.74 -11.18 3.46
C LYS A 74 -9.69 -11.31 2.28
N GLY A 75 -9.28 -10.83 1.12
CA GLY A 75 -10.03 -10.93 -0.13
C GLY A 75 -10.07 -9.62 -0.90
N TYR A 76 -10.97 -9.56 -1.88
CA TYR A 76 -11.25 -8.38 -2.70
C TYR A 76 -12.25 -7.45 -2.03
N THR A 77 -11.89 -6.16 -1.95
CA THR A 77 -12.76 -5.07 -1.51
C THR A 77 -13.24 -4.31 -2.75
N PRO A 78 -14.54 -4.37 -3.08
CA PRO A 78 -15.10 -3.62 -4.20
C PRO A 78 -14.98 -2.11 -4.01
N ILE A 79 -14.95 -1.38 -5.12
CA ILE A 79 -15.01 0.08 -5.07
C ILE A 79 -16.32 0.48 -4.36
N PHE A 80 -16.25 1.46 -3.46
CA PHE A 80 -17.36 1.95 -2.62
C PHE A 80 -17.90 0.98 -1.56
N SER A 81 -17.26 -0.19 -1.33
CA SER A 81 -17.73 -1.07 -0.26
C SER A 81 -17.34 -0.62 1.15
N GLU A 82 -16.42 0.34 1.27
CA GLU A 82 -15.97 0.87 2.56
C GLU A 82 -16.83 2.09 2.96
N ASN A 83 -17.38 2.03 4.18
CA ASN A 83 -18.04 3.15 4.86
C ASN A 83 -17.18 3.57 6.04
N LEU A 84 -16.55 4.74 5.94
CA LEU A 84 -15.76 5.32 7.03
C LEU A 84 -16.58 6.25 7.94
N ASP A 85 -17.78 6.64 7.48
CA ASP A 85 -18.75 7.42 8.24
C ASP A 85 -20.02 6.60 8.41
N PRO A 86 -20.33 6.10 9.64
CA PRO A 86 -21.54 5.33 9.88
C PRO A 86 -22.83 6.14 9.74
N SER A 87 -22.75 7.48 9.67
CA SER A 87 -23.90 8.37 9.45
C SER A 87 -24.26 8.54 7.97
N VAL A 88 -23.42 8.04 7.05
CA VAL A 88 -23.62 8.13 5.61
C VAL A 88 -23.78 6.72 5.05
N GLU A 89 -24.94 6.41 4.47
CA GLU A 89 -25.10 5.18 3.69
C GLU A 89 -24.24 5.25 2.44
N SER A 90 -23.19 4.42 2.33
CA SER A 90 -22.61 4.09 1.02
C SER A 90 -23.70 3.46 0.17
N LYS A 91 -24.06 4.17 -0.89
CA LYS A 91 -24.67 3.56 -2.06
C LYS A 91 -23.56 2.80 -2.78
N GLY A 92 -23.29 1.58 -2.33
CA GLY A 92 -22.37 0.69 -3.00
C GLY A 92 -22.72 0.66 -4.49
N PHE A 93 -21.77 1.01 -5.35
CA PHE A 93 -21.99 0.97 -6.78
C PHE A 93 -21.88 -0.47 -7.25
N ILE A 94 -22.98 -1.02 -7.76
CA ILE A 94 -22.96 -2.20 -8.62
C ILE A 94 -23.44 -1.66 -9.98
N PRO A 95 -22.61 -1.69 -11.05
CA PRO A 95 -23.09 -1.38 -12.39
C PRO A 95 -24.19 -2.36 -12.84
#